data_AF-A0A091VYH0-F1
#
_entry.id   AF-A0A091VYH0-F1
#
_cell.length_a   1.000
_cell.length_b   1.000
_cell.length_c   1.000
_cell.angle_alpha   90.00
_cell.angle_beta   90.00
_cell.angle_gamma   90.00
#
_symmetry.space_group_name_H-M   'P 1'
#
loop_
_entity.id
_entity.type
_entity.pdbx_description
1 polymer ?
#
loop_
_entity_poly.entity_id
_entity_poly.type
_entity_poly.pdbx_seq_one_letter_code
_entity_poly.pdbx_strand_id
1 'polypeptide(L)'
;EPARCREAAGDIAEVIKARVKDLMIPRYKIVVVTHIGQLNEQSMRIGSRCLWDPASDTFSSYVFKNASLFALANVYAVYFE
;
A
#
# COMPACT_ATOMS: atom_id res chain seq x y z
N GLU A 1 -12.02 -7.84 -14.28
CA GLU A 1 -11.21 -8.92 -14.89
C GLU A 1 -9.92 -9.11 -14.10
N PRO A 2 -9.54 -10.34 -13.75
CA PRO A 2 -8.39 -10.60 -12.88
C PRO A 2 -7.05 -10.03 -13.39
N ALA A 3 -6.80 -10.09 -14.71
CA ALA A 3 -5.58 -9.56 -15.31
C ALA A 3 -5.45 -8.05 -15.11
N ARG A 4 -6.54 -7.30 -15.37
CA ARG A 4 -6.59 -5.85 -15.16
C ARG A 4 -6.42 -5.46 -13.68
N CYS A 5 -6.91 -6.28 -12.74
CA CYS A 5 -6.69 -6.02 -11.32
C CYS A 5 -5.21 -6.15 -10.93
N ARG A 6 -4.49 -7.13 -11.51
CA ARG A 6 -3.05 -7.32 -11.25
C ARG A 6 -2.24 -6.13 -11.76
N GLU A 7 -2.49 -5.71 -12.99
CA GLU A 7 -1.84 -4.55 -13.61
C GLU A 7 -2.12 -3.28 -12.82
N ALA A 8 -3.40 -2.98 -12.56
CA ALA A 8 -3.81 -1.81 -11.80
C ALA A 8 -3.21 -1.78 -10.38
N ALA A 9 -3.10 -2.92 -9.69
CA ALA A 9 -2.45 -2.98 -8.39
C ALA A 9 -0.96 -2.58 -8.49
N GLY A 10 -0.24 -3.13 -9.48
CA GLY A 10 1.15 -2.77 -9.75
C GLY A 10 1.32 -1.27 -10.07
N ASP A 11 0.50 -0.75 -10.98
CA ASP A 11 0.56 0.66 -11.40
C ASP A 11 0.28 1.60 -10.25
N ILE A 12 -0.75 1.31 -9.44
CA ILE A 12 -1.08 2.12 -8.26
C ILE A 12 0.08 2.07 -7.26
N ALA A 13 0.69 0.90 -7.04
CA ALA A 13 1.83 0.78 -6.13
C ALA A 13 3.02 1.64 -6.59
N GLU A 14 3.34 1.63 -7.89
CA GLU A 14 4.44 2.43 -8.44
C GLU A 14 4.13 3.93 -8.45
N VAL A 15 2.89 4.33 -8.77
CA VAL A 15 2.46 5.75 -8.68
C VAL A 15 2.56 6.26 -7.25
N ILE A 16 2.09 5.50 -6.26
CA ILE A 16 2.20 5.87 -4.85
C ILE A 16 3.68 5.95 -4.44
N LYS A 17 4.49 4.95 -4.80
CA LYS A 17 5.92 4.93 -4.49
C LYS A 17 6.64 6.15 -5.07
N ALA A 18 6.37 6.50 -6.33
CA ALA A 18 6.94 7.67 -6.98
C ALA A 18 6.56 8.97 -6.23
N ARG A 19 5.27 9.17 -5.95
CA ARG A 19 4.79 10.37 -5.21
C ARG A 19 5.37 10.49 -3.80
N VAL A 20 5.55 9.36 -3.11
CA VAL A 20 6.17 9.37 -1.77
C VAL A 20 7.67 9.68 -1.88
N LYS A 21 8.37 9.17 -2.91
CA LYS A 21 9.77 9.52 -3.15
C LYS A 21 9.95 10.99 -3.52
N ASP A 22 8.98 11.60 -4.21
CA ASP A 22 9.01 13.03 -4.56
C ASP A 22 8.96 13.96 -3.34
N LEU A 23 8.52 13.44 -2.17
CA LEU A 23 8.62 14.18 -0.89
C LEU A 23 10.06 14.31 -0.39
N MET A 24 11.02 13.62 -1.03
CA MET A 24 12.46 13.68 -0.74
C MET A 24 12.79 13.44 0.73
N ILE A 25 12.05 12.54 1.39
CA ILE A 25 12.31 12.16 2.79
C ILE A 25 13.65 11.40 2.83
N PRO A 26 14.72 11.98 3.41
CA PRO A 26 16.04 11.38 3.34
C PRO A 26 16.11 10.13 4.20
N ARG A 27 16.95 9.17 3.81
CA ARG A 27 17.26 7.97 4.60
C ARG A 27 16.08 7.05 4.87
N TYR A 28 15.08 6.98 3.98
CA TYR A 28 14.02 5.98 4.06
C TYR A 28 13.92 5.11 2.81
N LYS A 29 13.84 3.80 3.01
CA LYS A 29 13.39 2.85 2.00
C LYS A 29 11.87 2.82 2.01
N ILE A 30 11.27 3.03 0.85
CA ILE A 30 9.81 3.05 0.66
C ILE A 30 9.35 1.75 0.03
N VAL A 31 8.48 1.02 0.75
CA VAL A 31 7.80 -0.19 0.27
C VAL A 31 6.32 0.08 0.19
N VAL A 32 5.70 -0.23 -0.96
CA VAL A 32 4.27 -0.05 -1.18
C VAL A 32 3.64 -1.40 -1.47
N VAL A 33 2.56 -1.72 -0.76
CA VAL A 33 1.77 -2.94 -0.95
C VAL A 33 0.32 -2.55 -1.21
N THR A 34 -0.20 -2.94 -2.37
CA THR A 34 -1.57 -2.65 -2.80
C THR A 34 -2.39 -3.91 -2.97
N HIS A 35 -3.66 -3.85 -2.58
CA HIS A 35 -4.63 -4.92 -2.76
C HIS A 35 -5.86 -4.37 -3.47
N ILE A 36 -6.33 -5.04 -4.51
CA ILE A 36 -7.58 -4.72 -5.20
C ILE A 36 -8.43 -5.98 -5.20
N GLY A 37 -9.70 -5.85 -4.84
CA GLY A 37 -10.63 -6.98 -4.89
C GLY A 37 -12.08 -6.53 -5.07
N GLN A 38 -12.90 -7.46 -5.52
CA GLN A 38 -14.35 -7.26 -5.71
C GLN A 38 -15.10 -7.24 -4.37
N LEU A 39 -16.19 -6.48 -4.32
CA LEU A 39 -17.12 -6.48 -3.20
C LEU A 39 -18.35 -7.32 -3.54
N ASN A 40 -18.33 -8.59 -3.13
CA ASN A 40 -19.43 -9.54 -3.35
C ASN A 40 -19.98 -10.04 -2.01
N GLU A 41 -20.36 -9.12 -1.12
CA GLU A 41 -20.88 -9.43 0.24
C GLU A 41 -19.93 -10.29 1.10
N GLN A 42 -18.64 -10.27 0.75
CA GLN A 42 -17.60 -11.04 1.44
C GLN A 42 -17.10 -10.26 2.66
N SER A 43 -16.89 -10.96 3.78
CA SER A 43 -16.14 -10.41 4.91
C SER A 43 -14.65 -10.65 4.69
N MET A 44 -13.86 -9.57 4.67
CA MET A 44 -12.41 -9.64 4.49
C MET A 44 -11.72 -8.76 5.51
N ARG A 45 -10.66 -9.28 6.13
CA ARG A 45 -9.76 -8.54 7.03
C ARG A 45 -8.34 -8.67 6.51
N ILE A 46 -7.67 -7.53 6.34
CA ILE A 46 -6.25 -7.47 6.00
C ILE A 46 -5.52 -6.88 7.21
N GLY A 47 -4.47 -7.56 7.66
CA GLY A 47 -3.63 -7.12 8.75
C GLY A 47 -2.15 -7.25 8.39
N SER A 48 -1.31 -6.40 8.98
CA SER A 48 0.14 -6.44 8.81
C SER A 48 0.83 -6.54 10.16
N ARG A 49 1.94 -7.27 10.22
CA ARG A 49 2.88 -7.31 11.35
C ARG A 49 4.27 -7.00 10.83
N CYS A 50 5.03 -6.19 11.58
CA CYS A 50 6.36 -5.75 11.19
C CYS A 50 7.36 -6.03 12.31
N LEU A 51 8.60 -6.30 11.93
CA LEU A 51 9.76 -6.31 12.83
C LEU A 51 10.65 -5.14 12.40
N TRP A 52 10.69 -4.08 13.20
CA TRP A 52 11.28 -2.80 12.83
C TRP A 52 11.52 -1.93 14.09
N ASP A 53 12.21 -0.80 13.96
CA ASP A 53 12.44 0.15 15.05
C ASP A 53 11.26 1.12 15.21
N PRO A 54 10.52 1.11 16.33
CA PRO A 54 9.35 1.99 16.52
C PRO A 54 9.70 3.48 16.61
N ALA A 55 10.97 3.85 16.81
CA ALA A 55 11.40 5.24 16.88
C ALA A 55 11.62 5.86 15.49
N SER A 56 11.95 5.05 14.49
CA SER A 56 12.34 5.51 13.16
C SER A 56 11.43 4.97 12.05
N ASP A 57 11.01 3.71 12.14
CA ASP A 57 10.21 3.07 11.11
C ASP A 57 8.71 3.34 11.28
N THR A 58 7.99 3.52 10.19
CA THR A 58 6.56 3.81 10.22
C THR A 58 5.80 3.31 9.00
N PHE A 59 4.47 3.35 9.07
CA PHE A 59 3.61 3.06 7.94
C PHE A 59 2.40 3.98 7.88
N SER A 60 1.81 4.06 6.69
CA SER A 60 0.50 4.65 6.45
C SER A 60 -0.38 3.67 5.67
N SER A 61 -1.67 3.67 5.96
CA SER A 61 -2.66 2.77 5.35
C SER A 61 -3.87 3.57 4.88
N TYR A 62 -4.36 3.28 3.68
CA TYR A 62 -5.57 3.89 3.16
C TYR A 62 -6.43 2.88 2.40
N VAL A 63 -7.74 2.93 2.66
CA VAL A 63 -8.73 2.06 2.01
C VAL A 63 -9.71 2.93 1.22
N PHE A 64 -9.78 2.66 -0.08
CA PHE A 64 -10.84 3.11 -0.97
C PHE A 64 -11.88 2.00 -1.15
N LYS A 65 -13.16 2.37 -1.20
CA LYS A 65 -14.28 1.47 -1.51
C LYS A 65 -15.29 2.19 -2.37
N ASN A 66 -15.85 1.47 -3.34
CA ASN A 66 -17.02 1.91 -4.09
C ASN A 66 -18.09 0.80 -4.11
N ALA A 67 -19.06 0.87 -5.02
CA ALA A 67 -20.14 -0.11 -5.10
C ALA A 67 -19.69 -1.52 -5.52
N SER A 68 -18.56 -1.66 -6.22
CA SER A 68 -18.15 -2.93 -6.86
C SER A 68 -16.81 -3.48 -6.37
N LEU A 69 -15.94 -2.64 -5.80
CA LEU A 69 -14.59 -3.05 -5.40
C LEU A 69 -14.07 -2.28 -4.18
N PHE A 70 -13.03 -2.85 -3.58
CA PHE A 70 -12.14 -2.16 -2.64
C PHE A 70 -10.73 -2.07 -3.22
N ALA A 71 -10.00 -1.05 -2.78
CA ALA A 71 -8.56 -0.93 -2.98
C ALA A 71 -7.90 -0.49 -1.65
N LEU A 72 -6.90 -1.23 -1.19
CA LEU A 72 -6.11 -0.92 0.00
C LEU A 72 -4.68 -0.65 -0.43
N ALA A 73 -4.08 0.44 0.05
CA ALA A 73 -2.66 0.73 -0.10
C ALA A 73 -2.01 0.88 1.27
N ASN A 74 -0.92 0.14 1.48
CA ASN A 74 -0.02 0.31 2.62
C ASN A 74 1.32 0.85 2.12
N VAL A 75 1.82 1.90 2.76
CA VAL A 75 3.14 2.47 2.53
C VAL A 75 3.96 2.25 3.79
N TYR A 76 5.06 1.53 3.68
CA TYR A 76 6.03 1.33 4.76
C TYR A 76 7.26 2.19 4.47
N ALA A 77 7.67 2.98 5.44
CA ALA A 77 8.90 3.74 5.43
C ALA A 77 9.83 3.13 6.47
N VAL A 78 10.92 2.51 5.99
CA VAL A 78 11.93 1.90 6.85
C VAL A 78 13.21 2.73 6.75
N TYR A 79 13.68 3.23 7.89
CA TYR A 79 14.87 4.03 7.98
C TYR A 79 16.09 3.22 7.52
N PHE A 80 16.91 3.86 6.69
CA PHE A 80 18.11 3.29 6.11
C PHE A 80 19.29 4.14 6.56
N GLU A 81 20.11 3.56 7.43
CA GLU A 81 21.34 4.20 7.89
C GLU A 81 22.36 4.41 6.78
#